data_AF-A0A4Q3T5Y7-F1
#
_entry.id   AF-A0A4Q3T5Y7-F1
#
_cell.length_a   1.000
_cell.length_b   1.000
_cell.length_c   1.000
_cell.angle_alpha   90.00
_cell.angle_beta   90.00
_cell.angle_gamma   90.00
#
_symmetry.space_group_name_H-M   'P 1'
#
loop_
_entity.id
_entity.type
_entity.pdbx_description
1 polymer ?
#
loop_
_entity_poly.entity_id
_entity_poly.type
_entity_poly.pdbx_seq_one_letter_code
_entity_poly.pdbx_strand_id
1 'polypeptide(L)'
;IYLGWFSPTEAAAVGACGALLLGLLRKGFARGDVATAFTETTRITANLVLIVLGSTIFSYFVVQTGMAQSVVKSIAAVGLPPLAVMLLLIGFYIFLGCFLEGIGMVLVTVPVLLPLVLSTGYDPIWFGVLLVIVVEIGLIHPPVGMNLFVIRTQAPQISLSAMYRGVLPFLIAPFVLIALLLVWPDLALWLPRSMSLN
;
A
#
# COMPACT_ATOMS: atom_id res chain seq x y z
N ILE A 1 4.00 13.25 13.97
CA ILE A 1 3.12 12.08 13.77
C ILE A 1 2.93 11.33 15.09
N TYR A 2 3.84 10.46 15.54
CA TYR A 2 3.58 9.60 16.72
C TYR A 2 3.51 10.31 18.10
N LEU A 3 4.13 11.48 18.26
CA LEU A 3 4.04 12.30 19.48
C LEU A 3 2.78 13.18 19.54
N GLY A 4 1.87 13.07 18.56
CA GLY A 4 0.65 13.89 18.49
C GLY A 4 0.85 15.35 18.06
N TRP A 5 2.09 15.82 17.92
CA TRP A 5 2.39 17.23 17.56
C TRP A 5 2.00 17.61 16.12
N PHE A 6 1.91 16.63 15.23
CA PHE A 6 1.61 16.85 13.82
C PHE A 6 0.82 15.68 13.27
N SER A 7 -0.27 15.97 12.57
CA SER A 7 -0.94 15.03 11.68
C SER A 7 -0.03 14.65 10.50
N PRO A 8 -0.29 13.53 9.80
CA PRO A 8 0.45 13.16 8.59
C PRO A 8 0.44 14.26 7.53
N THR A 9 -0.68 14.96 7.38
CA THR A 9 -0.86 16.05 6.42
C THR A 9 -0.01 17.28 6.77
N GLU A 10 0.01 17.65 8.05
CA GLU A 10 0.86 18.75 8.54
C GLU A 10 2.35 18.41 8.44
N ALA A 11 2.73 17.17 8.78
CA ALA A 11 4.10 16.70 8.64
C ALA A 11 4.58 16.74 7.18
N ALA A 12 3.72 16.33 6.23
CA ALA A 12 4.01 16.42 4.80
C ALA A 12 4.15 17.88 4.33
N ALA A 13 3.29 18.79 4.81
CA ALA A 13 3.38 20.21 4.48
C ALA A 13 4.70 20.84 4.97
N VAL A 14 5.12 20.51 6.20
CA VAL A 14 6.42 20.96 6.73
C VAL A 14 7.59 20.42 5.89
N GLY A 15 7.53 19.14 5.49
CA GLY A 15 8.53 18.55 4.60
C GLY A 15 8.62 19.24 3.24
N ALA A 16 7.47 19.54 2.62
CA ALA A 16 7.40 20.26 1.35
C ALA A 16 7.95 21.70 1.45
N CYS A 17 7.58 22.43 2.51
CA CYS A 17 8.15 23.75 2.79
C CYS A 17 9.66 23.68 3.00
N GLY A 18 10.15 22.68 3.75
CA GLY A 18 11.57 22.44 3.95
C GLY A 18 12.33 22.17 2.65
N ALA A 19 11.78 21.33 1.78
CA ALA A 19 12.36 21.05 0.46
C ALA A 19 12.43 22.31 -0.42
N LEU A 20 11.38 23.14 -0.41
CA LEU A 20 11.35 24.41 -1.14
C LEU A 20 12.41 25.38 -0.61
N LEU A 21 12.52 25.53 0.71
CA LEU A 21 13.53 26.37 1.36
C LEU A 21 14.95 25.91 1.02
N LEU A 22 15.22 24.60 1.08
CA LEU A 22 16.52 24.05 0.70
C LEU A 22 16.84 24.30 -0.78
N GLY A 23 15.84 24.19 -1.67
CA GLY A 23 16.00 24.51 -3.09
C GLY A 23 16.33 25.98 -3.34
N LEU A 24 15.66 26.89 -2.62
CA LEU A 24 15.94 28.33 -2.68
C LEU A 24 17.35 28.66 -2.17
N LEU A 25 17.76 28.08 -1.04
CA LEU A 25 19.08 28.30 -0.45
C LEU A 25 20.21 27.78 -1.34
N ARG A 26 19.99 26.67 -2.06
CA ARG A 26 20.98 26.07 -2.98
C ARG A 26 21.02 26.74 -4.36
N LYS A 27 20.22 27.78 -4.62
CA LYS A 27 20.08 28.44 -5.94
C LYS A 27 19.85 27.46 -7.10
N GLY A 28 19.17 26.35 -6.82
CA GLY A 28 19.18 25.17 -7.69
C GLY A 28 18.08 25.10 -8.74
N PHE A 29 17.13 26.05 -8.76
CA PHE A 29 15.92 25.92 -9.59
C PHE A 29 15.49 27.24 -10.22
N ALA A 30 15.08 27.19 -11.49
CA ALA A 30 14.42 28.29 -12.18
C ALA A 30 12.97 28.42 -11.68
N ARG A 31 12.37 29.62 -11.80
CA ARG A 31 10.94 29.83 -11.45
C ARG A 31 9.99 28.85 -12.18
N GLY A 32 10.38 28.35 -13.36
CA GLY A 32 9.63 27.35 -14.11
C GLY A 32 9.58 25.97 -13.44
N ASP A 33 10.62 25.59 -12.69
CA ASP A 33 10.71 24.25 -12.07
C ASP A 33 9.66 24.08 -10.96
N VAL A 34 9.37 25.16 -10.23
CA VAL A 34 8.33 25.18 -9.20
C VAL A 34 6.95 24.96 -9.83
N ALA A 35 6.65 25.64 -10.94
CA ALA A 35 5.37 25.47 -11.65
C ALA A 35 5.20 24.05 -12.21
N THR A 36 6.29 23.46 -12.74
CA THR A 36 6.32 22.07 -13.20
C THR A 36 6.01 21.10 -12.06
N ALA A 37 6.66 21.28 -10.90
CA ALA A 37 6.45 20.43 -9.73
C ALA A 37 5.00 20.49 -9.22
N PHE A 38 4.38 21.68 -9.18
CA PHE A 38 2.96 21.83 -8.83
C PHE A 38 2.04 21.13 -9.82
N THR A 39 2.34 21.24 -11.12
CA THR A 39 1.53 20.60 -12.18
C THR A 39 1.60 19.08 -12.08
N GLU A 40 2.81 18.52 -11.89
CA GLU A 40 3.03 17.09 -11.72
C GLU A 40 2.34 16.55 -10.45
N THR A 41 2.48 17.28 -9.32
CA THR A 41 1.80 16.95 -8.07
C THR A 41 0.27 16.96 -8.23
N THR A 42 -0.27 17.96 -8.93
CA THR A 42 -1.71 18.07 -9.20
C THR A 42 -2.19 16.90 -10.05
N ARG A 43 -1.40 16.48 -11.05
CA ARG A 43 -1.74 15.34 -11.91
C ARG A 43 -1.80 14.03 -11.13
N ILE A 44 -0.79 13.76 -10.30
CA ILE A 44 -0.76 12.58 -9.43
C ILE A 44 -1.97 12.60 -8.48
N THR A 45 -2.23 13.76 -7.85
CA THR A 45 -3.37 13.94 -6.93
C THR A 45 -4.70 13.73 -7.64
N ALA A 46 -4.88 14.25 -8.85
CA ALA A 46 -6.10 14.10 -9.64
C ALA A 46 -6.39 12.62 -9.99
N ASN A 47 -5.36 11.85 -10.34
CA ASN A 47 -5.49 10.42 -10.56
C ASN A 47 -5.94 9.70 -9.29
N LEU A 48 -5.33 10.02 -8.15
CA LEU A 48 -5.72 9.44 -6.85
C LEU A 48 -7.16 9.79 -6.48
N VAL A 49 -7.58 11.04 -6.66
CA VAL A 49 -8.98 11.46 -6.40
C VAL A 49 -9.95 10.71 -7.31
N LEU A 50 -9.62 10.53 -8.58
CA LEU A 50 -10.46 9.78 -9.52
C LEU A 50 -10.61 8.32 -9.09
N ILE A 51 -9.52 7.69 -8.64
CA ILE A 51 -9.52 6.33 -8.09
C ILE A 51 -10.38 6.27 -6.83
N VAL A 52 -10.25 7.24 -5.90
CA VAL A 52 -11.07 7.30 -4.67
C VAL A 52 -12.55 7.42 -5.01
N LEU A 53 -12.92 8.26 -5.98
CA LEU A 53 -14.30 8.40 -6.43
C LEU A 53 -14.84 7.07 -7.00
N GLY A 54 -14.08 6.44 -7.91
CA GLY A 54 -14.45 5.15 -8.50
C GLY A 54 -14.54 4.02 -7.46
N SER A 55 -13.58 3.97 -6.54
CA SER A 55 -13.55 3.04 -5.41
C SER A 55 -14.75 3.24 -4.48
N THR A 56 -15.15 4.48 -4.20
CA THR A 56 -16.31 4.77 -3.36
C THR A 56 -17.59 4.25 -4.02
N ILE A 57 -17.78 4.53 -5.31
CA ILE A 57 -18.92 4.01 -6.08
C ILE A 57 -18.91 2.48 -6.11
N PHE A 58 -17.74 1.88 -6.32
CA PHE A 58 -17.56 0.43 -6.31
C PHE A 58 -17.87 -0.18 -4.94
N SER A 59 -17.43 0.45 -3.85
CA SER A 59 -17.73 0.05 -2.48
C SER A 59 -19.24 0.04 -2.23
N TYR A 60 -19.95 1.09 -2.65
CA TYR A 60 -21.41 1.13 -2.58
C TYR A 60 -22.05 -0.01 -3.37
N PHE A 61 -21.59 -0.26 -4.59
CA PHE A 61 -22.08 -1.36 -5.41
C PHE A 61 -21.87 -2.73 -4.74
N VAL A 62 -20.68 -3.00 -4.19
CA VAL A 62 -20.33 -4.25 -3.49
C VAL A 62 -21.24 -4.48 -2.28
N VAL A 63 -21.49 -3.42 -1.49
CA VAL A 63 -22.38 -3.49 -0.33
C VAL A 63 -23.82 -3.77 -0.76
N GLN A 64 -24.33 -3.02 -1.76
CA GLN A 64 -25.72 -3.13 -2.20
C GLN A 64 -26.03 -4.44 -2.91
N THR A 65 -25.06 -5.02 -3.63
CA THR A 65 -25.22 -6.31 -4.30
C THR A 65 -25.04 -7.51 -3.35
N GLY A 66 -24.60 -7.27 -2.10
CA GLY A 66 -24.26 -8.34 -1.17
C GLY A 66 -23.07 -9.19 -1.62
N MET A 67 -22.24 -8.69 -2.55
CA MET A 67 -21.13 -9.44 -3.13
C MET A 67 -20.14 -9.91 -2.05
N ALA A 68 -19.82 -9.06 -1.07
CA ALA A 68 -18.95 -9.42 0.05
C ALA A 68 -19.51 -10.61 0.85
N GLN A 69 -20.82 -10.65 1.09
CA GLN A 69 -21.48 -11.75 1.81
C GLN A 69 -21.46 -13.05 0.99
N SER A 70 -21.61 -12.95 -0.34
CA SER A 70 -21.49 -14.11 -1.23
C SER A 70 -20.09 -14.71 -1.18
N VAL A 71 -19.04 -13.88 -1.20
CA VAL A 71 -17.64 -14.36 -1.08
C VAL A 71 -17.41 -15.06 0.27
N VAL A 72 -17.88 -14.48 1.37
CA VAL A 72 -17.80 -15.09 2.71
C VAL A 72 -18.50 -16.46 2.73
N LYS A 73 -19.72 -16.54 2.19
CA LYS A 73 -20.48 -17.80 2.12
C LYS A 73 -19.75 -18.86 1.29
N SER A 74 -19.17 -18.48 0.14
CA SER A 74 -18.39 -19.40 -0.69
C SER A 74 -17.19 -19.97 0.06
N ILE A 75 -16.45 -19.12 0.78
CA ILE A 75 -15.29 -19.57 1.56
C ILE A 75 -15.72 -20.45 2.75
N ALA A 76 -16.80 -20.08 3.43
CA ALA A 76 -17.38 -20.88 4.51
C ALA A 76 -17.84 -22.26 4.01
N ALA A 77 -18.40 -22.34 2.78
CA ALA A 77 -18.83 -23.60 2.18
C ALA A 77 -17.66 -24.55 1.85
N VAL A 78 -16.48 -24.01 1.52
CA VAL A 78 -15.25 -24.81 1.31
C VAL A 78 -14.66 -25.28 2.65
N GLY A 79 -15.01 -24.64 3.77
CA GLY A 79 -14.53 -25.02 5.10
C GLY A 79 -13.04 -24.77 5.31
N LEU A 80 -12.46 -23.79 4.62
CA LEU A 80 -11.04 -23.48 4.75
C LEU A 80 -10.72 -22.93 6.15
N PRO A 81 -9.59 -23.35 6.75
CA PRO A 81 -9.13 -22.75 7.99
C PRO A 81 -8.74 -21.27 7.78
N PRO A 82 -8.93 -20.39 8.77
CA PRO A 82 -8.64 -18.96 8.67
C PRO A 82 -7.25 -18.62 8.12
N LEU A 83 -6.23 -19.40 8.51
CA LEU A 83 -4.85 -19.25 8.01
C LEU A 83 -4.76 -19.47 6.49
N ALA A 84 -5.45 -20.49 5.96
CA ALA A 84 -5.43 -20.79 4.53
C ALA A 84 -6.08 -19.67 3.72
N VAL A 85 -7.16 -19.05 4.24
CA VAL A 85 -7.77 -17.86 3.65
C VAL A 85 -6.77 -16.72 3.59
N MET A 86 -6.03 -16.44 4.68
CA MET A 86 -5.02 -15.39 4.71
C MET A 86 -3.88 -15.63 3.72
N LEU A 87 -3.38 -16.87 3.61
CA LEU A 87 -2.34 -17.21 2.65
C LEU A 87 -2.81 -17.03 1.20
N LEU A 88 -4.05 -17.39 0.90
CA LEU A 88 -4.66 -17.17 -0.42
C LEU A 88 -4.80 -15.67 -0.72
N LEU A 89 -5.23 -14.87 0.27
CA LEU A 89 -5.30 -13.42 0.14
C LEU A 89 -3.92 -12.80 -0.11
N ILE A 90 -2.88 -13.21 0.63
CA ILE A 90 -1.50 -12.74 0.40
C ILE A 90 -1.08 -13.06 -1.04
N GLY A 91 -1.28 -14.29 -1.51
CA GLY A 91 -0.96 -14.68 -2.88
C GLY A 91 -1.72 -13.88 -3.92
N PHE A 92 -3.02 -13.66 -3.70
CA PHE A 92 -3.87 -12.82 -4.54
C PHE A 92 -3.35 -11.38 -4.61
N TYR A 93 -2.98 -10.79 -3.49
CA TYR A 93 -2.46 -9.42 -3.42
C TYR A 93 -1.08 -9.29 -4.09
N ILE A 94 -0.18 -10.26 -3.93
CA ILE A 94 1.11 -10.28 -4.64
C ILE A 94 0.88 -10.33 -6.16
N PHE A 95 -0.04 -11.19 -6.61
CA PHE A 95 -0.41 -11.28 -8.02
C PHE A 95 -1.00 -9.96 -8.52
N LEU A 96 -1.92 -9.36 -7.76
CA LEU A 96 -2.57 -8.11 -8.10
C LEU A 96 -1.58 -6.93 -8.13
N GLY A 97 -0.56 -6.94 -7.28
CA GLY A 97 0.54 -5.97 -7.25
C GLY A 97 1.43 -5.96 -8.47
N CYS A 98 1.36 -7.02 -9.30
CA CYS A 98 1.97 -7.00 -10.61
C CYS A 98 1.21 -6.11 -11.61
N PHE A 99 -0.03 -5.70 -11.33
CA PHE A 99 -0.86 -4.95 -12.27
C PHE A 99 -1.30 -3.57 -11.74
N LEU A 100 -1.53 -3.47 -10.44
CA LEU A 100 -2.06 -2.27 -9.79
C LEU A 100 -1.00 -1.59 -8.92
N GLU A 101 -1.00 -0.26 -8.93
CA GLU A 101 -0.26 0.56 -7.98
C GLU A 101 -0.90 0.51 -6.58
N GLY A 102 -0.11 0.76 -5.54
CA GLY A 102 -0.47 0.44 -4.16
C GLY A 102 -1.76 1.10 -3.66
N ILE A 103 -1.89 2.43 -3.80
CA ILE A 103 -3.09 3.14 -3.30
C ILE A 103 -4.34 2.67 -4.05
N GLY A 104 -4.27 2.56 -5.39
CA GLY A 104 -5.42 2.12 -6.17
C GLY A 104 -5.83 0.69 -5.88
N MET A 105 -4.87 -0.20 -5.66
CA MET A 105 -5.14 -1.57 -5.24
C MET A 105 -5.90 -1.61 -3.91
N VAL A 106 -5.42 -0.90 -2.90
CA VAL A 106 -6.04 -0.87 -1.56
C VAL A 106 -7.47 -0.34 -1.65
N LEU A 107 -7.66 0.81 -2.31
CA LEU A 107 -8.97 1.44 -2.42
C LEU A 107 -9.99 0.56 -3.14
N VAL A 108 -9.59 -0.18 -4.17
CA VAL A 108 -10.51 -1.05 -4.92
C VAL A 108 -10.81 -2.35 -4.16
N THR A 109 -9.83 -2.95 -3.50
CA THR A 109 -9.95 -4.31 -2.95
C THR A 109 -10.48 -4.36 -1.52
N VAL A 110 -10.13 -3.39 -0.67
CA VAL A 110 -10.49 -3.38 0.75
C VAL A 110 -12.01 -3.48 0.98
N PRO A 111 -12.89 -2.77 0.23
CA PRO A 111 -14.33 -2.90 0.41
C PRO A 111 -14.87 -4.33 0.26
N VAL A 112 -14.22 -5.14 -0.57
CA VAL A 112 -14.63 -6.52 -0.83
C VAL A 112 -13.97 -7.48 0.16
N LEU A 113 -12.68 -7.30 0.44
CA LEU A 113 -11.87 -8.28 1.17
C LEU A 113 -11.86 -8.05 2.69
N LEU A 114 -12.05 -6.83 3.17
CA LEU A 114 -12.10 -6.56 4.61
C LEU A 114 -13.24 -7.31 5.32
N PRO A 115 -14.49 -7.33 4.81
CA PRO A 115 -15.56 -8.14 5.43
C PRO A 115 -15.22 -9.62 5.52
N LEU A 116 -14.49 -10.14 4.53
CA LEU A 116 -14.02 -11.53 4.53
C LEU A 116 -13.01 -11.77 5.65
N VAL A 117 -12.01 -10.90 5.80
CA VAL A 117 -11.02 -10.98 6.88
C VAL A 117 -11.70 -10.95 8.25
N LEU A 118 -12.63 -10.03 8.45
CA LEU A 118 -13.39 -9.91 9.70
C LEU A 118 -14.20 -11.17 10.00
N SER A 119 -14.77 -11.81 8.97
CA SER A 119 -15.52 -13.07 9.14
C SER A 119 -14.66 -14.24 9.63
N THR A 120 -13.34 -14.18 9.38
CA THR A 120 -12.37 -15.18 9.84
C THR A 120 -11.81 -14.89 11.23
N GLY A 121 -12.23 -13.80 11.88
CA GLY A 121 -11.85 -13.42 13.24
C GLY A 121 -10.54 -12.65 13.38
N TYR A 122 -9.92 -12.23 12.27
CA TYR A 122 -8.69 -11.42 12.32
C TYR A 122 -8.99 -9.94 12.59
N ASP A 123 -8.04 -9.30 13.26
CA ASP A 123 -8.09 -7.88 13.56
C ASP A 123 -7.90 -7.02 12.29
N PRO A 124 -8.73 -5.99 12.06
CA PRO A 124 -8.64 -5.15 10.86
C PRO A 124 -7.35 -4.32 10.79
N ILE A 125 -6.77 -3.93 11.93
CA ILE A 125 -5.51 -3.20 11.99
C ILE A 125 -4.36 -4.13 11.61
N TRP A 126 -4.36 -5.35 12.15
CA TRP A 126 -3.37 -6.37 11.77
C TRP A 126 -3.42 -6.64 10.26
N PHE A 127 -4.62 -6.79 9.69
CA PHE A 127 -4.79 -6.97 8.26
C PHE A 127 -4.33 -5.74 7.46
N GLY A 128 -4.60 -4.52 7.94
CA GLY A 128 -4.11 -3.30 7.31
C GLY A 128 -2.58 -3.25 7.24
N VAL A 129 -1.89 -3.63 8.32
CA VAL A 129 -0.43 -3.72 8.35
C VAL A 129 0.08 -4.78 7.37
N LEU A 130 -0.51 -5.98 7.39
CA LEU A 130 -0.17 -7.05 6.47
C LEU A 130 -0.36 -6.61 5.01
N LEU A 131 -1.51 -5.99 4.71
CA LEU A 131 -1.87 -5.51 3.39
C LEU A 131 -0.85 -4.51 2.87
N VAL A 132 -0.45 -3.54 3.69
CA VAL A 132 0.59 -2.56 3.30
C VAL A 132 1.91 -3.26 2.97
N ILE A 133 2.35 -4.23 3.77
CA ILE A 133 3.58 -4.98 3.49
C ILE A 133 3.47 -5.73 2.15
N VAL A 134 2.33 -6.38 1.88
CA VAL A 134 2.15 -7.12 0.63
C VAL A 134 2.06 -6.19 -0.58
N VAL A 135 1.43 -5.03 -0.44
CA VAL A 135 1.42 -3.97 -1.47
C VAL A 135 2.83 -3.52 -1.79
N GLU A 136 3.67 -3.28 -0.77
CA GLU A 136 5.07 -2.90 -0.97
C GLU A 136 5.87 -3.99 -1.69
N ILE A 137 5.63 -5.27 -1.37
CA ILE A 137 6.20 -6.39 -2.14
C ILE A 137 5.82 -6.28 -3.62
N GLY A 138 4.54 -6.03 -3.93
CA GLY A 138 4.06 -5.87 -5.31
C GLY A 138 4.79 -4.78 -6.10
N LEU A 139 5.17 -3.67 -5.43
CA LEU A 139 5.86 -2.54 -6.07
C LEU A 139 7.34 -2.79 -6.38
N ILE A 140 7.94 -3.82 -5.79
CA ILE A 140 9.36 -4.17 -5.98
C ILE A 140 9.56 -5.55 -6.64
N HIS A 141 8.54 -6.41 -6.60
CA HIS A 141 8.58 -7.77 -7.14
C HIS A 141 8.46 -7.77 -8.68
N PRO A 142 9.33 -8.52 -9.40
CA PRO A 142 9.19 -8.76 -10.84
C PRO A 142 7.87 -9.47 -11.16
N PRO A 143 7.09 -9.14 -12.21
CA PRO A 143 7.55 -8.61 -13.50
C PRO A 143 7.38 -7.11 -13.69
N VAL A 144 6.51 -6.45 -12.92
CA VAL A 144 6.16 -5.04 -13.10
C VAL A 144 6.86 -4.12 -12.11
N GLY A 145 7.29 -4.56 -10.92
CA GLY A 145 8.07 -3.82 -9.92
C GLY A 145 8.23 -2.32 -10.20
N MET A 146 7.15 -1.54 -10.04
CA MET A 146 7.05 -0.17 -10.58
C MET A 146 8.20 0.74 -10.10
N ASN A 147 8.66 0.52 -8.86
CA ASN A 147 9.80 1.23 -8.30
C ASN A 147 11.09 0.99 -9.10
N LEU A 148 11.28 -0.22 -9.64
CA LEU A 148 12.43 -0.57 -10.48
C LEU A 148 12.38 0.07 -11.86
N PHE A 149 11.18 0.27 -12.43
CA PHE A 149 11.04 1.04 -13.66
C PHE A 149 11.31 2.52 -13.44
N VAL A 150 10.86 3.10 -12.32
CA VAL A 150 11.17 4.49 -11.96
C VAL A 150 12.67 4.70 -11.76
N ILE A 151 13.37 3.74 -11.14
CA ILE A 151 14.84 3.82 -11.03
C ILE A 151 15.48 3.71 -12.42
N ARG A 152 14.98 2.83 -13.30
CA ARG A 152 15.50 2.67 -14.66
C ARG A 152 15.38 3.93 -15.50
N THR A 153 14.34 4.74 -15.32
CA THR A 153 14.20 6.01 -16.07
C THR A 153 15.24 7.05 -15.63
N GLN A 154 15.70 6.99 -14.37
CA GLN A 154 16.74 7.88 -13.84
C GLN A 154 18.16 7.35 -14.08
N ALA A 155 18.34 6.02 -14.12
CA ALA A 155 19.61 5.34 -14.32
C ALA A 155 19.54 4.31 -15.48
N PRO A 156 19.38 4.79 -16.74
CA PRO A 156 19.17 3.92 -17.91
C PRO A 156 20.34 2.97 -18.20
N GLN A 157 21.53 3.26 -17.68
CA GLN A 157 22.73 2.43 -17.79
C GLN A 157 22.62 1.08 -17.05
N ILE A 158 21.69 0.95 -16.08
CA ILE A 158 21.51 -0.29 -15.32
C ILE A 158 20.44 -1.14 -16.02
N SER A 159 20.80 -2.37 -16.40
CA SER A 159 19.84 -3.29 -17.00
C SER A 159 18.76 -3.72 -16.00
N LEU A 160 17.53 -3.89 -16.49
CA LEU A 160 16.41 -4.35 -15.66
C LEU A 160 16.70 -5.70 -14.98
N SER A 161 17.40 -6.59 -15.66
CA SER A 161 17.84 -7.88 -15.11
C SER A 161 18.83 -7.74 -13.94
N ALA A 162 19.72 -6.74 -13.97
CA ALA A 162 20.62 -6.46 -12.85
C ALA A 162 19.86 -5.91 -11.64
N MET A 163 18.90 -5.01 -11.87
CA MET A 163 18.01 -4.49 -10.81
C MET A 163 17.16 -5.60 -10.18
N TYR A 164 16.59 -6.51 -10.99
CA TYR A 164 15.78 -7.62 -10.49
C TYR A 164 16.59 -8.58 -9.61
N ARG A 165 17.83 -8.88 -10.01
CA ARG A 165 18.75 -9.68 -9.18
C ARG A 165 19.14 -8.97 -7.88
N GLY A 166 19.28 -7.64 -7.91
CA GLY A 166 19.58 -6.83 -6.73
C GLY A 166 18.43 -6.78 -5.71
N VAL A 167 17.17 -6.76 -6.17
CA VAL A 167 15.99 -6.71 -5.28
C VAL A 167 15.58 -8.08 -4.75
N LEU A 168 15.88 -9.17 -5.44
CA LEU A 168 15.55 -10.52 -4.99
C LEU A 168 15.94 -10.82 -3.51
N PRO A 169 17.16 -10.52 -3.04
CA PRO A 169 17.49 -10.72 -1.63
C PRO A 169 16.73 -9.79 -0.69
N PHE A 170 16.35 -8.59 -1.16
CA PHE A 170 15.55 -7.64 -0.37
C PHE A 170 14.12 -8.14 -0.16
N LEU A 171 13.57 -8.93 -1.08
CA LEU A 171 12.24 -9.55 -0.93
C LEU A 171 12.17 -10.54 0.24
N ILE A 172 13.30 -11.10 0.68
CA ILE A 172 13.32 -12.06 1.80
C ILE A 172 12.83 -11.37 3.08
N ALA A 173 13.24 -10.13 3.34
CA ALA A 173 12.87 -9.40 4.56
C ALA A 173 11.35 -9.23 4.75
N PRO A 174 10.55 -8.74 3.78
CA PRO A 174 9.12 -8.63 3.94
C PRO A 174 8.41 -9.99 4.00
N PHE A 175 8.90 -11.04 3.31
CA PHE A 175 8.34 -12.40 3.50
C PHE A 175 8.59 -12.95 4.90
N VAL A 176 9.78 -12.72 5.47
CA VAL A 176 10.07 -13.05 6.87
C VAL A 176 9.16 -12.27 7.80
N LEU A 177 8.96 -10.97 7.55
CA LEU A 177 8.04 -10.16 8.34
C LEU A 177 6.60 -10.67 8.28
N ILE A 178 6.11 -11.06 7.10
CA ILE A 178 4.79 -11.69 6.94
C ILE A 178 4.70 -12.98 7.78
N ALA A 179 5.71 -13.85 7.70
CA ALA A 179 5.73 -15.09 8.48
C ALA A 179 5.70 -14.80 9.99
N LEU A 180 6.46 -13.81 10.45
CA LEU A 180 6.45 -13.37 11.85
C LEU A 180 5.10 -12.80 12.26
N LEU A 181 4.43 -12.01 11.42
CA LEU A 181 3.10 -11.46 11.70
C LEU A 181 2.01 -12.53 11.76
N LEU A 182 2.14 -13.61 10.98
CA LEU A 182 1.22 -14.75 11.01
C LEU A 182 1.37 -15.57 12.30
N VAL A 183 2.59 -15.72 12.81
CA VAL A 183 2.87 -16.45 14.06
C VAL A 183 2.61 -15.57 15.29
N TRP A 184 2.94 -14.28 15.18
CA TRP A 184 2.93 -13.32 16.28
C TRP A 184 2.19 -12.02 15.90
N PRO A 185 0.84 -12.03 15.88
CA PRO A 185 0.04 -10.88 15.45
C PRO A 185 0.23 -9.63 16.33
N ASP A 186 0.63 -9.80 17.59
CA ASP A 186 0.88 -8.68 18.50
C ASP A 186 2.02 -7.76 18.05
N LEU A 187 2.91 -8.21 17.15
CA LEU A 187 3.95 -7.34 16.56
C LEU A 187 3.33 -6.14 15.82
N ALA A 188 2.21 -6.33 15.14
CA ALA A 188 1.48 -5.24 14.47
C ALA A 188 0.58 -4.46 15.43
N LEU A 189 0.05 -5.11 16.48
CA LEU A 189 -0.98 -4.55 17.35
C LEU A 189 -0.43 -3.85 18.59
N TRP A 190 0.82 -4.12 18.98
CA TRP A 190 1.44 -3.57 20.18
C TRP A 190 1.44 -2.04 20.19
N LEU A 191 1.96 -1.43 19.12
CA LEU A 191 2.04 0.03 19.04
C LEU A 191 0.65 0.69 19.02
N PRO A 192 -0.31 0.27 18.16
CA PRO A 192 -1.68 0.78 18.21
C PRO A 192 -2.32 0.68 19.59
N ARG A 193 -2.23 -0.49 20.25
CA ARG A 193 -2.78 -0.69 21.60
C ARG A 193 -2.14 0.22 22.64
N SER A 194 -0.82 0.44 22.56
CA SER A 194 -0.10 1.32 23.49
C SER A 194 -0.49 2.80 23.34
N MET A 195 -0.88 3.22 22.12
CA MET A 195 -1.29 4.60 21.83
C MET A 195 -2.77 4.85 22.09
N SER A 196 -3.63 3.84 21.98
CA SER A 196 -5.08 3.94 22.23
C SER A 196 -5.45 3.88 23.73
N LEU A 197 -4.48 3.69 24.62
CA LEU A 197 -4.68 3.61 26.08
C LEU A 197 -4.50 4.96 26.80
N ASN A 198 -4.45 6.08 26.07
CA ASN A 198 -4.52 7.45 26.59
C ASN A 198 -5.74 8.16 26.02
#